data_AF-A0A9W6U986-F1
#
_entry.id   AF-A0A9W6U986-F1
#
_cell.length_a   1.000
_cell.length_b   1.000
_cell.length_c   1.000
_cell.angle_alpha   90.00
_cell.angle_beta   90.00
_cell.angle_gamma   90.00
#
_symmetry.space_group_name_H-M   'P 1'
#
loop_
_entity.id
_entity.type
_entity.pdbx_description
1 polymer ?
#
loop_
_entity_poly.entity_id
_entity_poly.type
_entity_poly.pdbx_seq_one_letter_code
_entity_poly.pdbx_strand_id
1 'polypeptide(L)'
;MLLFVTFTALAVASVAAGSVDIGQNAQVSIDALQVGDYYRPSSDEVTGYADSTSPQPDPNQVPTTFSLDIISRHNVLEHDASLVHNDAYFGGDPININETLVEDLLGRSIDGKTLGVTEVGETRRDRLAECRANNPECVFGANQTTFSYLEAAVFIVGCGGNVNESVTVEAARSFVWDERIPDNYAASAEPISLSFMQSVMVKLLAYA
;
A
#
# COMPACT_ATOMS: atom_id res chain seq x y z
N MET A 1 -11.53 3.49 -12.79
CA MET A 1 -11.76 3.19 -11.37
C MET A 1 -10.37 3.03 -10.79
N LEU A 2 -9.75 4.14 -10.38
CA LEU A 2 -8.29 4.25 -10.21
C LEU A 2 -7.93 5.09 -8.99
N LEU A 3 -8.88 5.29 -8.06
CA LEU A 3 -8.79 6.36 -7.07
C LEU A 3 -8.04 5.94 -5.80
N PHE A 4 -7.80 4.64 -5.57
CA PHE A 4 -7.30 4.16 -4.28
C PHE A 4 -5.83 3.73 -4.27
N VAL A 5 -5.37 3.00 -5.28
CA VAL A 5 -3.94 2.67 -5.46
C VAL A 5 -3.08 3.94 -5.51
N THR A 6 -3.63 5.04 -6.04
CA THR A 6 -2.96 6.34 -6.09
C THR A 6 -2.77 6.99 -4.72
N PHE A 7 -3.63 6.74 -3.73
CA PHE A 7 -3.57 7.47 -2.45
C PHE A 7 -2.63 6.82 -1.45
N THR A 8 -2.63 5.50 -1.33
CA THR A 8 -1.65 4.75 -0.51
C THR A 8 -0.24 4.86 -1.10
N ALA A 9 -0.09 4.68 -2.41
CA ALA A 9 1.22 4.80 -3.05
C ALA A 9 1.77 6.23 -3.04
N LEU A 10 0.94 7.27 -3.27
CA LEU A 10 1.40 8.66 -3.21
C LEU A 10 1.69 9.10 -1.77
N ALA A 11 0.92 8.66 -0.79
CA ALA A 11 1.16 8.95 0.63
C ALA A 11 2.42 8.25 1.16
N VAL A 12 2.76 7.05 0.67
CA VAL A 12 3.97 6.31 1.10
C VAL A 12 5.20 6.76 0.31
N ALA A 13 5.08 7.00 -1.00
CA ALA A 13 6.18 7.52 -1.83
C ALA A 13 6.63 8.92 -1.40
N SER A 14 5.70 9.77 -0.95
CA SER A 14 6.04 11.09 -0.37
C SER A 14 6.73 11.01 1.00
N VAL A 15 6.66 9.86 1.69
CA VAL A 15 7.37 9.61 2.96
C VAL A 15 8.71 8.90 2.75
N ALA A 16 8.82 8.06 1.71
CA ALA A 16 10.05 7.33 1.35
C ALA A 16 11.19 8.22 0.84
N ALA A 17 10.87 9.32 0.15
CA ALA A 17 11.86 10.11 -0.57
C ALA A 17 12.60 11.16 0.29
N GLY A 18 12.29 11.32 1.59
CA GLY A 18 12.95 12.29 2.47
C GLY A 18 12.94 13.76 1.97
N SER A 19 12.09 14.06 0.98
CA SER A 19 12.04 15.35 0.28
C SER A 19 10.58 15.80 0.24
N VAL A 20 10.17 16.42 1.35
CA VAL A 20 8.92 17.17 1.40
C VAL A 20 9.17 18.52 0.75
N ASP A 21 8.97 18.61 -0.56
CA ASP A 21 8.55 19.87 -1.19
C ASP A 21 7.07 19.72 -1.61
N ILE A 22 6.18 19.91 -0.64
CA ILE A 22 4.71 20.00 -0.84
C ILE A 22 4.36 21.22 -1.73
N GLY A 23 5.35 22.02 -2.17
CA GLY A 23 5.19 23.11 -3.12
C GLY A 23 4.98 22.68 -4.59
N GLN A 24 5.24 21.43 -4.95
CA GLN A 24 4.86 20.91 -6.28
C GLN A 24 3.58 20.09 -6.16
N ASN A 25 2.45 20.78 -6.30
CA ASN A 25 1.20 20.18 -6.73
C ASN A 25 1.43 19.43 -8.05
N ALA A 26 1.83 18.16 -7.99
CA ALA A 26 1.65 17.24 -9.10
C ALA A 26 0.14 16.99 -9.21
N GLN A 27 -0.59 17.95 -9.78
CA GLN A 27 -1.94 17.70 -10.25
C GLN A 27 -1.83 16.75 -11.44
N VAL A 28 -1.91 15.44 -11.16
CA VAL A 28 -2.07 14.43 -12.19
C VAL A 28 -3.50 14.60 -12.72
N SER A 29 -3.65 15.25 -13.89
CA SER A 29 -4.93 15.30 -14.59
C SER A 29 -5.29 13.88 -15.04
N ILE A 30 -6.56 13.50 -14.94
CA ILE A 30 -7.06 12.23 -15.47
C ILE A 30 -6.78 12.09 -16.98
N ASP A 31 -6.68 13.22 -17.69
CA ASP A 31 -6.37 13.29 -19.11
C ASP A 31 -4.89 12.93 -19.42
N ALA A 32 -4.02 12.91 -18.41
CA ALA A 32 -2.62 12.52 -18.54
C ALA A 32 -2.39 11.00 -18.35
N LEU A 33 -3.42 10.25 -17.96
CA LEU A 33 -3.32 8.80 -17.78
C LEU A 33 -3.42 8.11 -19.15
N GLN A 34 -2.37 7.39 -19.51
CA GLN A 34 -2.38 6.55 -20.70
C GLN A 34 -3.23 5.29 -20.43
N VAL A 35 -4.22 5.05 -21.29
CA VAL A 35 -5.06 3.84 -21.27
C VAL A 35 -4.53 2.89 -22.35
N GLY A 36 -4.15 1.67 -21.97
CA GLY A 36 -3.71 0.60 -22.87
C GLY A 36 -3.15 -0.59 -22.08
N ASP A 37 -2.60 -1.57 -22.79
CA ASP A 37 -2.10 -2.81 -22.18
C ASP A 37 -0.65 -2.61 -21.73
N TYR A 38 -0.40 -2.69 -20.43
CA TYR A 38 0.94 -2.64 -19.86
C TYR A 38 1.51 -4.07 -19.80
N TYR A 39 2.65 -4.30 -20.46
CA TYR A 39 3.27 -5.61 -20.52
C TYR A 39 4.15 -5.85 -19.30
N ARG A 40 3.86 -6.93 -18.57
CA ARG A 40 4.57 -7.30 -17.35
C ARG A 40 5.00 -8.77 -17.38
N PRO A 41 6.24 -9.07 -17.79
CA PRO A 41 6.70 -10.45 -17.85
C PRO A 41 7.07 -11.03 -16.47
N SER A 42 7.33 -10.22 -15.43
CA SER A 42 7.67 -10.68 -14.08
C SER A 42 7.37 -9.64 -12.98
N SER A 43 7.61 -9.98 -11.70
CA SER A 43 7.56 -9.04 -10.58
C SER A 43 8.53 -7.87 -10.75
N ASP A 44 9.67 -8.12 -11.41
CA ASP A 44 10.81 -7.19 -11.47
C ASP A 44 10.87 -6.42 -12.80
N GLU A 45 10.12 -6.86 -13.80
CA GLU A 45 10.07 -6.26 -15.12
C GLU A 45 8.67 -5.71 -15.41
N VAL A 46 8.61 -4.39 -15.59
CA VAL A 46 7.37 -3.64 -15.83
C VAL A 46 7.60 -2.61 -16.93
N THR A 47 6.61 -2.40 -17.79
CA THR A 47 6.63 -1.39 -18.85
C THR A 47 5.94 -0.11 -18.39
N GLY A 48 6.63 1.03 -18.31
CA GLY A 48 5.94 2.27 -17.89
C GLY A 48 5.25 3.03 -19.01
N TYR A 49 4.98 2.39 -20.14
CA TYR A 49 4.27 2.96 -21.27
C TYR A 49 3.23 1.95 -21.75
N ALA A 50 2.01 2.43 -22.01
CA ALA A 50 0.94 1.60 -22.56
C ALA A 50 1.37 1.01 -23.92
N ASP A 51 1.00 -0.24 -24.16
CA ASP A 51 1.24 -1.00 -25.38
C ASP A 51 2.73 -1.17 -25.75
N SER A 52 3.63 -1.08 -24.76
CA SER A 52 5.09 -1.26 -24.91
C SER A 52 5.57 -2.53 -24.21
N THR A 53 6.61 -3.18 -24.73
CA THR A 53 7.35 -4.26 -24.05
C THR A 53 8.71 -3.81 -23.53
N SER A 54 9.01 -2.51 -23.61
CA SER A 54 10.30 -1.97 -23.13
C SER A 54 10.23 -1.74 -21.62
N PRO A 55 11.18 -2.29 -20.83
CA PRO A 55 11.20 -2.08 -19.39
C PRO A 55 11.36 -0.60 -19.05
N GLN A 56 10.72 -0.17 -17.95
CA GLN A 56 10.77 1.21 -17.46
C GLN A 56 12.21 1.67 -17.13
N PRO A 57 12.55 2.96 -17.32
CA PRO A 57 13.81 3.53 -16.88
C PRO A 57 14.05 3.39 -15.37
N ASP A 58 15.25 3.74 -14.94
CA ASP A 58 15.70 3.79 -13.54
C ASP A 58 14.60 4.37 -12.61
N PRO A 59 14.25 3.72 -11.48
CA PRO A 59 13.30 4.26 -10.49
C PRO A 59 13.68 5.65 -9.96
N ASN A 60 14.93 6.10 -10.12
CA ASN A 60 15.37 7.46 -9.82
C ASN A 60 14.98 8.50 -10.89
N GLN A 61 14.34 8.08 -11.98
CA GLN A 61 13.88 8.93 -13.08
C GLN A 61 12.39 8.66 -13.35
N VAL A 62 11.53 9.05 -12.41
CA VAL A 62 10.08 8.99 -12.61
C VAL A 62 9.70 10.03 -13.67
N PRO A 63 9.22 9.62 -14.87
CA PRO A 63 8.81 10.56 -15.90
C PRO A 63 7.57 11.35 -15.46
N THR A 64 7.31 12.49 -16.12
CA THR A 64 6.12 13.33 -15.84
C THR A 64 4.79 12.60 -16.01
N THR A 65 4.79 11.53 -16.81
CA THR A 65 3.69 10.58 -16.98
C THR A 65 4.26 9.19 -16.81
N PHE A 66 3.76 8.43 -15.86
CA PHE A 66 4.18 7.07 -15.57
C PHE A 66 2.94 6.20 -15.34
N SER A 67 3.10 4.90 -15.56
CA SER A 67 2.10 3.91 -15.18
C SER A 67 2.24 3.55 -13.70
N LEU A 68 1.11 3.27 -13.03
CA LEU A 68 1.12 2.89 -11.61
C LEU A 68 1.83 1.56 -11.38
N ASP A 69 1.99 0.74 -12.40
CA ASP A 69 2.73 -0.52 -12.35
C ASP A 69 4.18 -0.37 -11.85
N ILE A 70 4.79 0.81 -12.01
CA ILE A 70 6.15 1.12 -11.56
C ILE A 70 6.31 0.90 -10.05
N ILE A 71 5.25 1.11 -9.27
CA ILE A 71 5.27 0.99 -7.81
C ILE A 71 5.33 -0.46 -7.35
N SER A 72 4.97 -1.40 -8.22
CA SER A 72 4.97 -2.83 -7.95
C SER A 72 6.34 -3.48 -8.20
N ARG A 73 7.39 -2.70 -8.47
CA ARG A 73 8.76 -3.24 -8.60
C ARG A 73 9.26 -3.71 -7.26
N HIS A 74 9.65 -4.99 -7.21
CA HIS A 74 10.05 -5.64 -5.97
C HIS A 74 11.29 -5.01 -5.33
N ASN A 75 11.24 -4.85 -4.01
CA ASN A 75 12.28 -4.24 -3.17
C ASN A 75 12.64 -2.77 -3.50
N VAL A 76 11.78 -2.05 -4.23
CA VAL A 76 11.87 -0.58 -4.39
C VAL A 76 10.88 0.11 -3.47
N LEU A 77 9.58 -0.12 -3.68
CA LEU A 77 8.49 0.30 -2.80
C LEU A 77 7.67 -0.93 -2.39
N GLU A 78 7.27 -1.75 -3.38
CA GLU A 78 6.72 -3.08 -3.14
C GLU A 78 7.71 -3.92 -2.33
N HIS A 79 7.17 -4.66 -1.37
CA HIS A 79 7.94 -5.46 -0.43
C HIS A 79 7.18 -6.71 0.02
N ASP A 80 7.94 -7.71 0.46
CA ASP A 80 7.40 -8.91 1.07
C ASP A 80 6.61 -8.62 2.35
N ALA A 81 5.84 -9.62 2.80
CA ALA A 81 4.98 -9.52 3.98
C ALA A 81 3.97 -8.37 3.85
N SER A 82 3.43 -8.14 2.65
CA SER A 82 2.33 -7.22 2.39
C SER A 82 1.03 -7.67 3.10
N LEU A 83 0.13 -6.73 3.43
CA LEU A 83 -1.12 -7.04 4.14
C LEU A 83 -2.05 -7.96 3.33
N VAL A 84 -2.19 -7.70 2.03
CA VAL A 84 -3.17 -8.38 1.16
C VAL A 84 -2.58 -8.85 -0.18
N HIS A 85 -1.26 -8.77 -0.36
CA HIS A 85 -0.57 -9.23 -1.57
C HIS A 85 0.40 -10.37 -1.22
N ASN A 86 0.59 -11.28 -2.17
CA ASN A 86 1.58 -12.34 -2.07
C ASN A 86 2.99 -11.77 -2.22
N ASP A 87 3.93 -12.36 -1.48
CA ASP A 87 5.36 -12.11 -1.68
C ASP A 87 5.76 -12.48 -3.12
N ALA A 88 6.63 -11.68 -3.74
CA ALA A 88 7.02 -11.84 -5.14
C ALA A 88 7.60 -13.23 -5.45
N TYR A 89 8.25 -13.85 -4.47
CA TYR A 89 8.80 -15.20 -4.55
C TYR A 89 7.79 -16.27 -5.01
N PHE A 90 6.51 -16.14 -4.61
CA PHE A 90 5.47 -17.12 -5.00
C PHE A 90 4.96 -16.91 -6.44
N GLY A 91 5.48 -15.89 -7.14
CA GLY A 91 5.12 -15.55 -8.50
C GLY A 91 3.76 -14.85 -8.63
N GLY A 92 3.40 -14.54 -9.88
CA GLY A 92 2.24 -13.71 -10.20
C GLY A 92 2.56 -12.21 -10.19
N ASP A 93 1.58 -11.40 -10.55
CA ASP A 93 1.71 -9.93 -10.48
C ASP A 93 1.52 -9.46 -9.03
N PRO A 94 2.50 -8.75 -8.42
CA PRO A 94 2.39 -8.21 -7.06
C PRO A 94 1.18 -7.29 -6.84
N ILE A 95 0.59 -6.73 -7.90
CA ILE A 95 -0.64 -5.93 -7.78
C ILE A 95 -1.88 -6.78 -7.46
N ASN A 96 -1.84 -8.09 -7.71
CA ASN A 96 -3.00 -8.94 -7.48
C ASN A 96 -3.29 -9.04 -5.99
N ILE A 97 -4.54 -8.73 -5.63
CA ILE A 97 -5.03 -8.88 -4.26
C ILE A 97 -5.29 -10.36 -3.99
N ASN A 98 -4.76 -10.88 -2.88
CA ASN A 98 -5.03 -12.22 -2.41
C ASN A 98 -6.27 -12.23 -1.51
N GLU A 99 -7.36 -12.79 -2.00
CA GLU A 99 -8.63 -12.93 -1.27
C GLU A 99 -8.45 -13.61 0.10
N THR A 100 -7.59 -14.62 0.22
CA THR A 100 -7.36 -15.31 1.50
C THR A 100 -6.72 -14.38 2.53
N LEU A 101 -5.79 -13.52 2.10
CA LEU A 101 -5.17 -12.54 2.99
C LEU A 101 -6.14 -11.42 3.36
N VAL A 102 -7.02 -11.02 2.44
CA VAL A 102 -8.12 -10.08 2.73
C VAL A 102 -9.06 -10.65 3.78
N GLU A 103 -9.53 -11.88 3.61
CA GLU A 103 -10.44 -12.52 4.57
C GLU A 103 -9.76 -12.75 5.93
N ASP A 104 -8.46 -13.06 5.98
CA ASP A 104 -7.70 -13.12 7.24
C ASP A 104 -7.68 -11.75 7.94
N LEU A 105 -7.30 -10.69 7.22
CA LEU A 105 -7.25 -9.33 7.77
C LEU A 105 -8.63 -8.88 8.29
N LEU A 106 -9.68 -9.04 7.48
CA LEU A 106 -11.05 -8.64 7.87
C LEU A 106 -11.60 -9.50 9.02
N GLY A 107 -11.27 -10.78 9.04
CA GLY A 107 -11.70 -11.75 10.06
C GLY A 107 -11.08 -11.52 11.43
N ARG A 108 -9.99 -10.74 11.54
CA ARG A 108 -9.33 -10.41 12.81
C ARG A 108 -10.07 -9.39 13.67
N SER A 109 -11.12 -8.75 13.15
CA SER A 109 -11.91 -7.77 13.90
C SER A 109 -12.46 -8.35 15.21
N ILE A 110 -11.96 -7.85 16.35
CA ILE A 110 -12.34 -8.36 17.67
C ILE A 110 -13.80 -8.04 17.99
N ASP A 111 -14.26 -6.85 17.60
CA ASP A 111 -15.63 -6.38 17.83
C ASP A 111 -16.60 -6.69 16.66
N GLY A 112 -16.07 -7.31 15.59
CA GLY A 112 -16.79 -7.60 14.36
C GLY A 112 -17.17 -6.37 13.53
N LYS A 113 -16.61 -5.19 13.84
CA LYS A 113 -16.97 -3.91 13.23
C LYS A 113 -15.77 -3.13 12.73
N THR A 114 -14.67 -3.15 13.45
CA THR A 114 -13.49 -2.33 13.15
C THR A 114 -12.19 -3.14 13.21
N LEU A 115 -11.19 -2.66 12.50
CA LEU A 115 -9.80 -3.08 12.59
C LEU A 115 -9.00 -1.88 13.11
N GLY A 116 -8.33 -2.04 14.24
CA GLY A 116 -7.51 -1.00 14.85
C GLY A 116 -6.04 -1.37 14.87
N VAL A 117 -5.29 -0.63 15.69
CA VAL A 117 -3.86 -0.85 15.91
C VAL A 117 -3.55 -2.30 16.32
N THR A 118 -4.40 -2.92 17.15
CA THR A 118 -4.17 -4.28 17.63
C THR A 118 -4.28 -5.31 16.52
N GLU A 119 -5.42 -5.36 15.83
CA GLU A 119 -5.68 -6.34 14.78
C GLU A 119 -4.70 -6.19 13.62
N VAL A 120 -4.44 -4.94 13.19
CA VAL A 120 -3.53 -4.67 12.07
C VAL A 120 -2.07 -4.90 12.48
N GLY A 121 -1.68 -4.54 13.71
CA GLY A 121 -0.34 -4.80 14.25
C GLY A 121 -0.03 -6.30 14.33
N GLU A 122 -0.98 -7.10 14.81
CA GLU A 122 -0.86 -8.57 14.84
C GLU A 122 -0.81 -9.15 13.42
N THR A 123 -1.60 -8.62 12.48
CA THR A 123 -1.53 -9.03 11.07
C THR A 123 -0.13 -8.79 10.50
N ARG A 124 0.47 -7.62 10.74
CA ARG A 124 1.84 -7.31 10.29
C ARG A 124 2.87 -8.29 10.84
N ARG A 125 2.80 -8.59 12.14
CA ARG A 125 3.67 -9.58 12.80
C ARG A 125 3.55 -10.95 12.15
N ASP A 126 2.32 -11.41 11.95
CA ASP A 126 2.05 -12.75 11.45
C ASP A 126 2.45 -12.87 9.96
N ARG A 127 2.21 -11.84 9.14
CA ARG A 127 2.68 -11.78 7.74
C ARG A 127 4.20 -11.85 7.64
N LEU A 128 4.93 -11.16 8.52
CA LEU A 128 6.39 -11.26 8.58
C LEU A 128 6.85 -12.65 9.02
N ALA A 129 6.18 -13.25 10.00
CA ALA A 129 6.48 -14.61 10.44
C ALA A 129 6.26 -15.62 9.30
N GLU A 130 5.18 -15.46 8.53
CA GLU A 130 4.87 -16.30 7.38
C GLU A 130 5.90 -16.15 6.25
N CYS A 131 6.28 -14.91 5.91
CA CYS A 131 7.36 -14.63 4.96
C CYS A 131 8.65 -15.35 5.37
N ARG A 132 9.09 -15.19 6.61
CA ARG A 132 10.31 -15.84 7.12
C ARG A 132 10.23 -17.37 7.17
N ALA A 133 9.02 -17.94 7.31
CA ALA A 133 8.83 -19.38 7.36
C ALA A 133 8.76 -20.02 5.97
N ASN A 134 8.14 -19.33 5.00
CA ASN A 134 7.70 -19.94 3.75
C ASN A 134 8.37 -19.35 2.49
N ASN A 135 8.94 -18.15 2.59
CA ASN A 135 9.66 -17.48 1.50
C ASN A 135 11.18 -17.51 1.81
N PRO A 136 11.98 -18.36 1.11
CA PRO A 136 13.42 -18.44 1.32
C PRO A 136 14.17 -17.18 0.86
N GLU A 137 13.51 -16.29 0.13
CA GLU A 137 14.03 -15.01 -0.37
C GLU A 137 13.47 -13.80 0.40
N CYS A 138 12.75 -14.04 1.51
CA CYS A 138 12.08 -13.01 2.30
C CYS A 138 13.01 -11.83 2.65
N VAL A 139 12.71 -10.64 2.12
CA VAL A 139 13.41 -9.39 2.42
C VAL A 139 12.54 -8.50 3.31
N PHE A 140 12.95 -8.33 4.56
CA PHE A 140 12.25 -7.45 5.50
C PHE A 140 13.22 -6.77 6.47
N GLY A 141 13.86 -5.69 5.98
CA GLY A 141 14.83 -4.88 6.73
C GLY A 141 14.23 -3.59 7.30
N ALA A 142 15.10 -2.62 7.60
CA ALA A 142 14.70 -1.34 8.17
C ALA A 142 13.75 -0.55 7.23
N ASN A 143 14.05 -0.53 5.93
CA ASN A 143 13.22 0.18 4.94
C ASN A 143 11.82 -0.44 4.83
N GLN A 144 11.74 -1.77 4.68
CA GLN A 144 10.46 -2.49 4.63
C GLN A 144 9.68 -2.33 5.94
N THR A 145 10.36 -2.33 7.09
CA THR A 145 9.71 -2.02 8.38
C THR A 145 9.10 -0.62 8.37
N THR A 146 9.81 0.38 7.88
CA THR A 146 9.28 1.75 7.79
C THR A 146 8.08 1.84 6.86
N PHE A 147 8.17 1.35 5.62
CA PHE A 147 7.07 1.47 4.66
C PHE A 147 5.84 0.69 5.09
N SER A 148 6.03 -0.55 5.46
CA SER A 148 4.91 -1.44 5.74
C SER A 148 4.09 -1.05 6.98
N TYR A 149 4.74 -0.47 8.01
CA TYR A 149 4.03 0.02 9.19
C TYR A 149 3.45 1.43 8.97
N LEU A 150 4.01 2.24 8.07
CA LEU A 150 3.37 3.47 7.62
C LEU A 150 2.13 3.18 6.76
N GLU A 151 2.19 2.20 5.87
CA GLU A 151 1.04 1.72 5.11
C GLU A 151 -0.08 1.22 6.02
N ALA A 152 0.26 0.44 7.05
CA ALA A 152 -0.70 0.01 8.07
C ALA A 152 -1.32 1.20 8.83
N ALA A 153 -0.53 2.24 9.13
CA ALA A 153 -1.06 3.47 9.71
C ALA A 153 -1.97 4.21 8.72
N VAL A 154 -1.64 4.25 7.42
CA VAL A 154 -2.49 4.88 6.37
C VAL A 154 -3.79 4.12 6.23
N PHE A 155 -3.73 2.79 6.31
CA PHE A 155 -4.90 1.94 6.29
C PHE A 155 -5.85 2.28 7.44
N ILE A 156 -5.42 2.27 8.71
CA ILE A 156 -6.35 2.52 9.81
C ILE A 156 -6.73 4.01 9.98
N VAL A 157 -5.81 4.94 9.72
CA VAL A 157 -6.07 6.40 9.89
C VAL A 157 -6.72 7.00 8.65
N GLY A 158 -6.11 6.81 7.48
CA GLY A 158 -6.60 7.38 6.23
C GLY A 158 -7.93 6.77 5.81
N CYS A 159 -7.98 5.43 5.73
CA CYS A 159 -9.20 4.72 5.32
C CYS A 159 -10.28 4.75 6.41
N GLY A 160 -9.89 4.94 7.68
CA GLY A 160 -10.81 5.11 8.81
C GLY A 160 -11.34 6.52 9.02
N GLY A 161 -10.91 7.50 8.22
CA GLY A 161 -11.31 8.90 8.44
C GLY A 161 -10.77 9.49 9.73
N ASN A 162 -9.68 8.92 10.27
CA ASN A 162 -9.06 9.28 11.55
C ASN A 162 -10.02 9.20 12.74
N VAL A 163 -10.87 8.19 12.77
CA VAL A 163 -11.77 7.92 13.90
C VAL A 163 -11.20 6.76 14.72
N ASN A 164 -10.73 7.07 15.92
CA ASN A 164 -10.21 6.08 16.89
C ASN A 164 -9.06 5.20 16.38
N GLU A 165 -8.23 5.70 15.44
CA GLU A 165 -7.13 4.91 14.83
C GLU A 165 -7.61 3.54 14.32
N SER A 166 -8.79 3.52 13.71
CA SER A 166 -9.48 2.32 13.27
C SER A 166 -10.19 2.54 11.95
N VAL A 167 -10.33 1.47 11.17
CA VAL A 167 -11.14 1.43 9.95
C VAL A 167 -12.29 0.44 10.15
N THR A 168 -13.48 0.75 9.64
CA THR A 168 -14.60 -0.22 9.70
C THR A 168 -14.32 -1.40 8.78
N VAL A 169 -14.82 -2.60 9.10
CA VAL A 169 -14.65 -3.79 8.24
C VAL A 169 -15.23 -3.55 6.84
N GLU A 170 -16.34 -2.81 6.74
CA GLU A 170 -16.94 -2.39 5.46
C GLU A 170 -15.99 -1.49 4.66
N ALA A 171 -15.45 -0.44 5.29
CA ALA A 171 -14.52 0.46 4.62
C ALA A 171 -13.22 -0.27 4.24
N ALA A 172 -12.69 -1.09 5.15
CA ALA A 172 -11.51 -1.91 4.91
C ALA A 172 -11.69 -2.76 3.66
N ARG A 173 -12.79 -3.52 3.54
CA ARG A 173 -13.09 -4.33 2.34
C ARG A 173 -13.17 -3.45 1.09
N SER A 174 -13.94 -2.36 1.13
CA SER A 174 -14.10 -1.47 -0.02
C SER A 174 -12.75 -0.95 -0.52
N PHE A 175 -11.84 -0.62 0.39
CA PHE A 175 -10.54 -0.06 0.03
C PHE A 175 -9.54 -1.11 -0.45
N VAL A 176 -9.46 -2.27 0.21
CA VAL A 176 -8.42 -3.28 -0.08
C VAL A 176 -8.85 -4.35 -1.09
N TRP A 177 -10.15 -4.54 -1.30
CA TRP A 177 -10.69 -5.53 -2.24
C TRP A 177 -11.39 -4.86 -3.43
N ASP A 178 -12.31 -3.92 -3.16
CA ASP A 178 -13.06 -3.25 -4.24
C ASP A 178 -12.26 -2.09 -4.87
N GLU A 179 -11.11 -1.74 -4.29
CA GLU A 179 -10.25 -0.61 -4.66
C GLU A 179 -11.04 0.70 -4.84
N ARG A 180 -12.03 0.91 -3.97
CA ARG A 180 -13.04 1.96 -4.08
C ARG A 180 -13.19 2.71 -2.76
N ILE A 181 -13.39 4.02 -2.85
CA ILE A 181 -13.83 4.83 -1.71
C ILE A 181 -15.30 4.48 -1.38
N PRO A 182 -15.62 4.05 -0.14
CA PRO A 182 -17.00 3.79 0.27
C PRO A 182 -17.89 5.02 0.08
N ASP A 183 -19.17 4.82 -0.25
CA ASP A 183 -20.11 5.94 -0.46
C ASP A 183 -20.40 6.72 0.82
N ASN A 184 -20.27 6.06 1.97
CA ASN A 184 -20.41 6.63 3.30
C ASN A 184 -19.07 7.09 3.92
N TYR A 185 -17.98 7.12 3.13
CA TYR A 185 -16.68 7.55 3.64
C TYR A 185 -16.71 9.02 4.07
N ALA A 186 -16.23 9.27 5.29
CA ALA A 186 -15.96 10.61 5.80
C ALA A 186 -14.46 10.77 5.97
N ALA A 187 -13.88 11.77 5.28
CA ALA A 187 -12.49 12.14 5.46
C ALA A 187 -12.26 12.68 6.89
N SER A 188 -11.00 12.68 7.33
CA SER A 188 -10.64 13.26 8.62
C SER A 188 -11.07 14.72 8.72
N ALA A 189 -11.64 15.09 9.87
CA ALA A 189 -12.02 16.47 10.17
C ALA A 189 -10.81 17.40 10.25
N GLU A 190 -9.63 16.85 10.56
CA GLU A 190 -8.37 17.59 10.69
C GLU A 190 -7.32 17.02 9.74
N PRO A 191 -6.37 17.84 9.24
CA PRO A 191 -5.27 17.34 8.42
C PRO A 191 -4.44 16.26 9.13
N ILE A 192 -4.26 15.12 8.48
CA ILE A 192 -3.40 14.04 8.95
C ILE A 192 -1.94 14.41 8.65
N SER A 193 -1.14 14.68 9.68
CA SER A 193 0.29 15.00 9.51
C SER A 193 1.16 13.75 9.49
N LEU A 194 2.35 13.86 8.88
CA LEU A 194 3.36 12.80 8.94
C LEU A 194 3.77 12.45 10.38
N SER A 195 3.90 13.45 11.26
CA SER A 195 4.23 13.21 12.67
C SER A 195 3.15 12.41 13.41
N PHE A 196 1.88 12.65 13.08
CA PHE A 196 0.79 11.87 13.64
C PHE A 196 0.82 10.43 13.10
N MET A 197 1.04 10.25 11.80
CA MET A 197 1.20 8.93 11.18
C MET A 197 2.35 8.12 11.80
N GLN A 198 3.50 8.76 12.05
CA GLN A 198 4.63 8.15 12.74
C GLN A 198 4.27 7.74 14.18
N SER A 199 3.43 8.51 14.88
CA SER A 199 2.98 8.13 16.22
C SER A 199 2.12 6.86 16.21
N VAL A 200 1.27 6.68 15.18
CA VAL A 200 0.46 5.48 14.99
C VAL A 200 1.32 4.29 14.56
N MET A 201 2.28 4.51 13.66
CA MET A 201 3.30 3.53 13.28
C MET A 201 4.05 2.98 14.52
N VAL A 202 4.43 3.83 15.47
CA VAL A 202 5.08 3.39 16.72
C VAL A 202 4.18 2.48 17.56
N LYS A 203 2.85 2.74 17.59
CA LYS A 203 1.91 1.86 18.29
C LYS A 203 1.78 0.50 17.59
N LEU A 204 1.72 0.49 16.26
CA LEU A 204 1.71 -0.75 15.47
C LEU A 204 2.99 -1.56 15.67
N LEU A 205 4.15 -0.90 15.75
CA LEU A 205 5.45 -1.54 16.01
C LEU A 205 5.54 -2.23 17.38
N ALA A 206 4.65 -1.95 18.33
CA ALA A 206 4.60 -2.68 19.59
C ALA A 206 4.23 -4.16 19.42
N TYR A 207 3.74 -4.54 18.23
CA TYR A 207 3.39 -5.93 17.87
C TYR A 207 4.46 -6.63 17.02
N ALA A 208 5.51 -5.92 16.58
CA ALA A 208 6.54 -6.42 15.65
C ALA A 208 7.41 -7.55 16.22
#